data_AF-A0A6N3V0P0-F1
#
_entry.id   AF-A0A6N3V0P0-F1
#
_cell.length_a   1.000
_cell.length_b   1.000
_cell.length_c   1.000
_cell.angle_alpha   90.00
_cell.angle_beta   90.00
_cell.angle_gamma   90.00
#
_symmetry.space_group_name_H-M   'P 1'
#
loop_
_entity.id
_entity.type
_entity.pdbx_description
1 polymer ?
#
loop_
_entity_poly.entity_id
_entity_poly.type
_entity_poly.pdbx_seq_one_letter_code
_entity_poly.pdbx_strand_id
1 'polypeptide(L)' 'MLCANCGSRAEKGFTTSVTDLGNCLIIIRNVPCYKCTQCNEVTYTGDVVKKIEEIIEHCKKMMQEVSIIDYSKVA' A
#
# COMPACT_ATOMS: atom_id res chain seq x y z
N MET A 1 -7.18 15.97 4.46
CA MET A 1 -6.32 16.02 3.26
C MET A 1 -7.22 16.38 2.08
N LEU A 2 -6.73 17.20 1.15
CA LEU A 2 -7.39 17.38 -0.15
C LEU A 2 -6.79 16.40 -1.14
N CYS A 3 -7.62 15.83 -1.99
CA CYS A 3 -7.21 14.92 -3.05
C CYS A 3 -6.38 15.68 -4.09
N ALA A 4 -5.19 15.18 -4.40
CA ALA A 4 -4.32 15.79 -5.41
C ALA A 4 -4.89 15.73 -6.84
N ASN A 5 -5.81 14.79 -7.11
CA ASN A 5 -6.41 14.58 -8.42
C ASN A 5 -7.64 15.47 -8.68
N CYS A 6 -8.58 15.56 -7.74
CA CYS A 6 -9.85 16.28 -7.93
C CYS A 6 -10.12 17.41 -6.91
N GLY A 7 -9.22 17.66 -5.96
CA GLY A 7 -9.37 18.70 -4.94
C GLY A 7 -10.40 18.41 -3.84
N SER A 8 -11.17 17.32 -3.93
CA SER A 8 -12.17 16.95 -2.91
C SER A 8 -11.53 16.40 -1.62
N ARG A 9 -12.33 16.26 -0.55
CA ARG A 9 -11.85 15.71 0.73
C ARG A 9 -11.42 14.25 0.58
N ALA A 10 -10.28 13.92 1.17
CA ALA A 10 -9.81 12.55 1.37
C ALA A 10 -9.78 12.20 2.86
N GLU A 11 -10.24 11.00 3.17
CA GLU A 11 -10.45 10.51 4.54
C GLU A 11 -9.59 9.29 4.83
N LYS A 12 -9.23 9.10 6.10
CA LYS A 12 -8.42 7.95 6.51
C LYS A 12 -9.19 6.66 6.26
N GLY A 13 -8.51 5.66 5.72
CA GLY A 13 -9.06 4.33 5.49
C GLY A 13 -7.96 3.32 5.24
N PHE A 14 -8.36 2.17 4.73
CA PHE A 14 -7.45 1.08 4.40
C PHE A 14 -7.66 0.64 2.95
N THR A 15 -6.59 0.20 2.33
CA THR A 15 -6.62 -0.35 0.97
C THR A 15 -5.70 -1.57 0.86
N THR A 16 -5.73 -2.23 -0.29
CA THR A 16 -4.76 -3.27 -0.64
C THR A 16 -3.79 -2.70 -1.66
N SER A 17 -2.50 -2.71 -1.33
CA SER A 17 -1.43 -2.36 -2.28
C SER A 17 -1.02 -3.62 -3.02
N VAL A 18 -1.03 -3.55 -4.34
CA VAL A 18 -0.56 -4.63 -5.22
C VAL A 18 0.66 -4.12 -5.96
N THR A 19 1.79 -4.81 -5.79
CA THR A 19 3.05 -4.48 -6.44
C THR A 19 3.51 -5.67 -7.25
N ASP A 20 3.61 -5.47 -8.56
CA ASP A 20 4.19 -6.45 -9.47
C ASP A 20 5.69 -6.16 -9.64
N LEU A 21 6.53 -7.15 -9.32
CA LEU A 21 7.99 -7.11 -9.47
C LEU A 21 8.46 -7.90 -10.72
N GLY A 22 7.55 -8.29 -11.60
CA GLY A 22 7.79 -9.10 -12.80
C GLY A 22 7.91 -10.59 -12.50
N ASN A 23 8.77 -10.96 -11.56
CA ASN A 23 8.93 -12.35 -11.09
C ASN A 23 8.21 -12.65 -9.77
N CYS A 24 7.55 -11.65 -9.17
CA CYS A 24 6.80 -11.78 -7.93
C CYS A 24 5.62 -10.83 -7.93
N LEU A 25 4.46 -11.33 -7.50
CA LEU A 25 3.33 -10.48 -7.15
C LEU A 25 3.25 -10.35 -5.64
N ILE A 26 3.37 -9.13 -5.14
CA ILE A 26 3.25 -8.83 -3.70
C ILE A 26 1.90 -8.14 -3.47
N ILE A 27 1.09 -8.74 -2.60
CA ILE A 27 -0.22 -8.21 -2.20
C ILE A 27 -0.16 -7.88 -0.71
N ILE A 28 -0.20 -6.58 -0.38
CA ILE A 28 -0.19 -6.07 1.00
C ILE A 28 -1.59 -5.55 1.33
N ARG A 29 -2.28 -6.25 2.23
CA ARG A 29 -3.65 -5.88 2.66
C ARG A 29 -3.63 -4.92 3.84
N ASN A 30 -4.71 -4.15 4.00
CA ASN A 30 -4.93 -3.24 5.12
C ASN A 30 -3.86 -2.14 5.26
N VAL A 31 -3.39 -1.62 4.13
CA VAL A 31 -2.45 -0.51 4.09
C VAL A 31 -3.19 0.78 4.45
N PRO A 32 -2.77 1.51 5.51
CA PRO A 32 -3.37 2.80 5.87
C PRO A 32 -3.22 3.81 4.74
N CYS A 33 -4.30 4.50 4.38
CA CYS A 33 -4.29 5.49 3.31
C CYS A 33 -5.29 6.61 3.56
N TYR A 34 -5.21 7.65 2.74
CA TYR A 34 -6.28 8.61 2.55
C TYR A 34 -7.01 8.28 1.26
N LYS A 35 -8.31 8.04 1.35
CA LYS A 35 -9.17 7.72 0.22
C LYS A 35 -10.08 8.90 -0.09
N CYS A 36 -10.05 9.37 -1.33
CA CYS A 36 -10.93 10.46 -1.76
C CYS A 36 -12.39 9.99 -1.75
N THR A 37 -13.28 10.82 -1.18
CA THR A 37 -14.71 10.51 -1.09
C THR A 37 -15.46 10.65 -2.42
N GLN A 38 -14.82 11.20 -3.46
CA GLN A 38 -15.44 11.46 -4.76
C GLN A 38 -14.84 10.62 -5.88
N CYS A 39 -13.53 10.75 -6.15
CA CYS A 39 -12.86 10.03 -7.25
C CYS A 39 -12.18 8.74 -6.81
N ASN A 40 -12.28 8.36 -5.53
CA ASN A 40 -11.72 7.11 -5.00
C ASN A 40 -10.18 7.01 -5.06
N GLU A 41 -9.49 8.12 -5.35
CA GLU A 41 -8.03 8.26 -5.32
C GLU A 41 -7.47 7.83 -3.96
N VAL A 42 -6.35 7.11 -3.98
CA VAL A 42 -5.65 6.64 -2.78
C VAL A 42 -4.34 7.39 -2.64
N THR A 43 -4.11 7.97 -1.47
CA THR A 43 -2.87 8.67 -1.15
C THR A 43 -2.26 8.06 0.11
N TYR A 44 -0.98 7.70 0.04
CA TYR A 44 -0.21 7.24 1.20
C TYR A 44 0.59 8.38 1.79
N THR A 45 0.86 8.31 3.09
CA THR A 45 1.83 9.17 3.75
C THR A 45 3.24 8.61 3.56
N GLY A 46 4.27 9.45 3.71
CA GLY A 46 5.66 9.04 3.50
C GLY A 46 6.12 7.91 4.42
N ASP A 47 5.64 7.86 5.66
CA ASP A 47 5.90 6.77 6.61
C ASP A 47 5.28 5.44 6.15
N VAL A 48 4.06 5.47 5.60
CA VAL A 48 3.42 4.27 5.03
C VAL A 48 4.18 3.78 3.81
N VAL A 49 4.57 4.68 2.91
CA VAL A 49 5.37 4.33 1.72
C VAL A 49 6.68 3.66 2.13
N LYS A 50 7.41 4.24 3.09
CA LYS A 50 8.65 3.66 3.61
C LYS A 50 8.44 2.25 4.17
N LYS A 51 7.36 2.01 4.92
CA LYS A 51 7.06 0.67 5.46
C LYS A 51 6.71 -0.33 4.35
N ILE A 52 5.99 0.10 3.30
CA ILE A 52 5.72 -0.74 2.11
C ILE A 52 7.03 -1.15 1.44
N GLU A 53 7.96 -0.21 1.25
CA GLU A 53 9.28 -0.48 0.66
C GLU A 53 10.09 -1.47 1.51
N GLU A 54 10.10 -1.30 2.84
CA GLU A 54 10.72 -2.25 3.76
C GLU A 54 10.12 -3.66 3.62
N ILE A 55 8.79 -3.79 3.55
CA ILE A 55 8.12 -5.09 3.36
C ILE A 55 8.53 -5.71 2.03
N ILE A 56 8.55 -4.93 0.95
CA ILE A 56 8.95 -5.40 -0.39
C ILE A 56 10.39 -5.91 -0.37
N GLU A 57 11.30 -5.18 0.27
CA GLU A 57 12.71 -5.56 0.37
C GLU A 57 12.91 -6.86 1.17
N HIS A 58 12.13 -7.07 2.23
CA HIS A 58 12.13 -8.34 2.97
C HIS A 58 11.58 -9.48 2.13
N CYS A 59 10.49 -9.26 1.38
CA CYS A 59 9.93 -10.27 0.47
C CYS A 59 10.96 -10.69 -0.57
N LYS A 60 11.63 -9.74 -1.23
CA LYS A 60 12.66 -10.00 -2.24
C LYS A 60 13.78 -10.91 -1.72
N LYS A 61 14.20 -10.73 -0.47
CA LYS A 61 15.23 -11.56 0.17
C LYS A 61 14.76 -12.99 0.49
N MET A 62 13.44 -13.20 0.61
CA MET A 62 12.83 -14.48 0.96
C MET A 62 12.29 -15.27 -0.24
N MET A 63 12.22 -14.67 -1.44
CA MET A 63 11.39 -15.16 -2.54
C MET A 63 11.60 -16.64 -2.92
N GLN A 64 10.57 -17.45 -2.60
CA GLN A 64 9.93 -18.40 -3.53
C GLN A 64 8.67 -17.72 -4.12
N GLU A 65 8.26 -18.12 -5.32
CA GLU A 65 7.54 -17.34 -6.36
C GLU A 65 6.24 -16.56 -6.00
N VAL A 66 5.55 -16.81 -4.88
CA VAL A 66 4.38 -16.01 -4.45
C VAL A 66 4.35 -15.87 -2.91
N SER A 67 4.23 -14.65 -2.39
CA SER A 67 4.14 -14.37 -0.94
C SER A 67 2.99 -13.40 -0.63
N ILE A 68 2.06 -13.82 0.24
CA ILE A 68 0.94 -13.01 0.74
C ILE A 68 1.23 -12.60 2.18
N ILE A 69 1.33 -11.29 2.44
CA ILE A 69 1.73 -10.75 3.74
C ILE A 69 0.61 -9.88 4.33
N ASP A 70 0.27 -10.15 5.58
CA ASP A 70 -0.66 -9.35 6.36
C ASP A 70 0.10 -8.22 7.05
N TYR A 71 -0.22 -6.97 6.69
CA TYR A 71 0.43 -5.78 7.23
C TYR A 71 0.38 -5.74 8.77
N SER A 72 -0.73 -6.17 9.37
CA SER A 72 -0.93 -6.12 10.82
C SER A 72 -0.02 -7.07 11.60
N LYS A 73 0.58 -8.06 10.92
CA LYS A 73 1.45 -9.07 11.55
C LYS A 73 2.94 -8.73 11.47
N VAL A 74 3.31 -7.68 10.73
CA VAL A 74 4.70 -7.23 10.49
C VAL A 74 4.95 -5.81 11.02
N ALA A 75 3.88 -5.11 11.41
CA ALA A 75 3.92 -3.79 12.03
C ALA A 75 4.26 -3.87 13.53
#